data_AF-A0A8S0YGK8-F1
#
_entry.id   AF-A0A8S0YGK8-F1
#
_cell.length_a   1.000
_cell.length_b   1.000
_cell.length_c   1.000
_cell.angle_alpha   90.00
_cell.angle_beta   90.00
_cell.angle_gamma   90.00
#
_symmetry.space_group_name_H-M   'P 1'
#
loop_
_entity.id
_entity.type
_entity.pdbx_description
1 polymer ?
#
loop_
_entity_poly.entity_id
_entity_poly.type
_entity_poly.pdbx_seq_one_letter_code
_entity_poly.pdbx_strand_id
1 'polypeptide(L)'
;MLDLEEMEKRLNRHYNFWDKRFEGEGAYFAIMAPDETALDKYPPIKPPGSLEQKWFDIDYRLEENNQKLNTTYFAGDAVPIANIDFGSGILASFLGSEYKLAEDTIWYDAKPIISDWNDLPKLSLLKDSEIYKKFIGITKSFCEASQGRYITSITDVGANMDVLASLRGRENLLMDLIVEPDEVKRFLFRIDQFWKEVFDENIKILSRYKRTFTSWVPIVNQKTWYPLLSEFSTMISPTMFEDIVFPAIQREADYLDQALFNLDGEDQVKYLSILLRLEGLHSIEWDPVPKYSPKFNKVIKDFSSETSIEVYKQIQSCGKKLVIREVIPEQIEPILNNISPDGVFFVVNCSNRKEADEFLTFSRKWTKYGR
;
A
#
# COMPACT_ATOMS: atom_id res chain seq x y z
N MET A 1 16.63 16.94 -0.34
CA MET A 1 16.77 15.64 -1.04
C MET A 1 18.02 14.93 -0.54
N LEU A 2 17.95 13.61 -0.40
CA LEU A 2 19.11 12.78 0.00
C LEU A 2 20.15 12.76 -1.12
N ASP A 3 21.42 12.70 -0.76
CA ASP A 3 22.47 12.32 -1.70
C ASP A 3 22.38 10.82 -2.05
N LEU A 4 23.10 10.41 -3.09
CA LEU A 4 23.01 9.04 -3.62
C LEU A 4 23.56 7.99 -2.65
N GLU A 5 24.61 8.32 -1.87
CA GLU A 5 25.25 7.39 -0.94
C GLU A 5 24.32 7.11 0.25
N GLU A 6 23.74 8.15 0.83
CA GLU A 6 22.78 8.02 1.92
C GLU A 6 21.48 7.33 1.45
N MET A 7 21.03 7.61 0.22
CA MET A 7 19.90 6.89 -0.39
C MET A 7 20.19 5.39 -0.51
N GLU A 8 21.36 4.99 -1.00
CA GLU A 8 21.74 3.58 -1.16
C GLU A 8 21.86 2.87 0.20
N LYS A 9 22.44 3.53 1.20
CA LYS A 9 22.52 3.01 2.57
C LYS A 9 21.15 2.73 3.18
N ARG A 10 20.18 3.64 3.02
CA ARG A 10 18.80 3.43 3.52
C ARG A 10 18.10 2.35 2.72
N LEU A 11 18.25 2.33 1.40
CA LEU A 11 17.71 1.27 0.55
C LEU A 11 18.16 -0.13 0.98
N ASN A 12 19.44 -0.30 1.31
CA ASN A 12 19.95 -1.58 1.83
C ASN A 12 19.25 -2.02 3.13
N ARG A 13 18.88 -1.07 4.00
CA ARG A 13 18.09 -1.40 5.20
C ARG A 13 16.67 -1.86 4.84
N HIS A 14 16.03 -1.23 3.85
CA HIS A 14 14.75 -1.71 3.33
C HIS A 14 14.86 -3.12 2.74
N TYR A 15 15.92 -3.41 1.98
CA TYR A 15 16.14 -4.75 1.41
C TYR A 15 16.30 -5.81 2.50
N ASN A 16 17.07 -5.51 3.56
CA ASN A 16 17.25 -6.42 4.69
C ASN A 16 15.94 -6.68 5.46
N PHE A 17 15.02 -5.72 5.51
CA PHE A 17 13.70 -5.96 6.13
C PHE A 17 12.98 -7.12 5.45
N TRP A 18 13.20 -7.36 4.16
CA TRP A 18 12.54 -8.44 3.46
C TRP A 18 13.17 -9.82 3.68
N ASP A 19 14.35 -9.91 4.28
CA ASP A 19 15.05 -11.18 4.48
C ASP A 19 14.38 -12.09 5.50
N LYS A 20 14.43 -13.41 5.29
CA LYS A 20 13.78 -14.39 6.19
C LYS A 20 14.33 -14.38 7.61
N ARG A 21 15.58 -13.94 7.80
CA ARG A 21 16.22 -13.83 9.13
C ARG A 21 16.20 -12.36 9.55
N PHE A 22 15.54 -12.05 10.66
CA PHE A 22 15.40 -10.67 11.15
C PHE A 22 15.59 -10.54 12.68
N GLU A 23 15.94 -11.63 13.36
CA GLU A 23 16.29 -11.61 14.79
C GLU A 23 17.55 -10.76 15.01
N GLY A 24 17.48 -9.84 15.97
CA GLY A 24 18.59 -8.94 16.31
C GLY A 24 18.77 -7.72 15.39
N GLU A 25 17.89 -7.49 14.40
CA GLU A 25 17.97 -6.31 13.52
C GLU A 25 17.33 -5.04 14.15
N GLY A 26 16.58 -5.19 15.24
CA GLY A 26 15.80 -4.12 15.85
C GLY A 26 14.69 -3.59 14.93
N ALA A 27 14.09 -2.48 15.35
CA ALA A 27 13.07 -1.79 14.57
C ALA A 27 13.71 -0.90 13.49
N TYR A 28 12.96 -0.74 12.41
CA TYR A 28 13.24 0.21 11.33
C TYR A 28 12.36 1.43 11.51
N PHE A 29 12.92 2.63 11.33
CA PHE A 29 12.21 3.90 11.54
C PHE A 29 12.39 4.81 10.34
N ALA A 30 11.45 4.76 9.41
CA ALA A 30 11.34 5.73 8.33
C ALA A 30 10.62 6.99 8.84
N ILE A 31 11.39 8.01 9.23
CA ILE A 31 10.87 9.22 9.84
C ILE A 31 10.70 10.32 8.78
N MET A 32 9.51 10.88 8.71
CA MET A 32 9.17 12.01 7.84
C MET A 32 8.63 13.16 8.67
N ALA A 33 8.97 14.38 8.29
CA ALA A 33 8.39 15.60 8.86
C ALA A 33 8.30 16.69 7.79
N PRO A 34 7.41 17.68 7.95
CA PRO A 34 7.54 18.94 7.20
C PRO A 34 8.94 19.54 7.42
N ASP A 35 9.57 20.03 6.35
CA ASP A 35 10.80 20.81 6.40
C ASP A 35 10.48 22.29 6.23
N GLU A 36 10.24 22.97 7.35
CA GLU A 36 9.96 24.40 7.39
C GLU A 36 11.06 25.26 6.76
N THR A 37 12.30 24.76 6.70
CA THR A 37 13.44 25.49 6.10
C THR A 37 13.41 25.50 4.58
N ALA A 38 12.59 24.63 3.96
CA ALA A 38 12.47 24.51 2.52
C ALA A 38 11.31 25.33 1.93
N LEU A 39 10.40 25.86 2.77
CA LEU A 39 9.17 26.52 2.32
C LEU A 39 9.42 27.78 1.48
N ASP A 40 10.44 28.57 1.80
CA ASP A 40 10.79 29.77 1.01
C ASP A 40 11.29 29.42 -0.40
N LYS A 41 11.95 28.26 -0.53
CA LYS A 41 12.51 27.79 -1.81
C LYS A 41 11.48 27.02 -2.64
N TYR A 42 10.52 26.37 -1.98
CA TYR A 42 9.48 25.54 -2.59
C TYR A 42 8.12 26.00 -2.07
N PRO A 43 7.60 27.13 -2.56
CA PRO A 43 6.31 27.65 -2.12
C PRO A 43 5.18 26.66 -2.45
N PRO A 44 4.05 26.71 -1.71
CA PRO A 44 2.88 25.93 -2.03
C PRO A 44 2.42 26.16 -3.48
N ILE A 45 2.14 25.07 -4.19
CA ILE A 45 1.61 25.14 -5.54
C ILE A 45 0.14 25.52 -5.51
N LYS A 46 -0.38 26.01 -6.64
CA LYS A 46 -1.80 26.33 -6.76
C LYS A 46 -2.63 25.04 -6.62
N PRO A 47 -3.73 25.02 -5.84
CA PRO A 47 -4.64 23.87 -5.80
C PRO A 47 -5.18 23.54 -7.21
N PRO A 48 -5.52 22.27 -7.48
CA PRO A 48 -6.01 21.88 -8.78
C PRO A 48 -7.39 22.51 -9.02
N GLY A 49 -7.67 22.93 -10.26
CA GLY A 49 -8.95 23.51 -10.63
C GLY A 49 -10.08 22.49 -10.79
N SER A 50 -9.75 21.20 -10.86
CA SER A 50 -10.70 20.10 -10.98
C SER A 50 -10.09 18.77 -10.52
N LEU A 51 -10.94 17.78 -10.24
CA LEU A 51 -10.49 16.40 -9.97
C LEU A 51 -9.75 15.80 -11.18
N GLU A 52 -10.18 16.12 -12.40
CA GLU A 52 -9.51 15.67 -13.63
C GLU A 52 -8.05 16.14 -13.65
N GLN A 53 -7.81 17.41 -13.30
CA GLN A 53 -6.46 17.94 -13.17
C GLN A 53 -5.69 17.26 -12.04
N LYS A 54 -6.30 17.12 -10.86
CA LYS A 54 -5.68 16.45 -9.69
C LYS A 54 -5.17 15.05 -10.03
N TRP A 55 -6.00 14.25 -10.71
CA TRP A 55 -5.72 12.83 -10.94
C TRP A 55 -4.96 12.55 -12.22
N PHE A 56 -5.14 13.34 -13.28
CA PHE A 56 -4.64 12.98 -14.62
C PHE A 56 -3.72 14.00 -15.28
N ASP A 57 -3.60 15.22 -14.75
CA ASP A 57 -2.65 16.19 -15.29
C ASP A 57 -1.23 15.85 -14.80
N ILE A 58 -0.38 15.44 -15.76
CA ILE A 58 0.99 14.99 -15.48
C ILE A 58 1.83 16.12 -14.89
N ASP A 59 1.71 17.33 -15.43
CA ASP A 59 2.52 18.47 -15.02
C ASP A 59 2.16 18.88 -13.59
N TYR A 60 0.86 18.94 -13.30
CA TYR A 60 0.35 19.20 -11.96
C TYR A 60 0.84 18.16 -10.94
N ARG A 61 0.68 16.86 -11.25
CA ARG A 61 1.11 15.79 -10.34
C ARG A 61 2.62 15.77 -10.14
N LEU A 62 3.41 16.07 -11.17
CA LEU A 62 4.87 16.19 -11.04
C LEU A 62 5.26 17.41 -10.20
N GLU A 63 4.57 18.54 -10.36
CA GLU A 63 4.80 19.74 -9.55
C GLU A 63 4.45 19.49 -8.08
N GLU A 64 3.31 18.86 -7.81
CA GLU A 64 2.86 18.46 -6.47
C GLU A 64 3.86 17.50 -5.81
N ASN A 65 4.28 16.47 -6.52
CA ASN A 65 5.29 15.53 -6.02
C ASN A 65 6.62 16.22 -5.75
N ASN A 66 7.10 17.10 -6.65
CA ASN A 66 8.32 17.85 -6.42
C ASN A 66 8.19 18.77 -5.20
N GLN A 67 7.05 19.45 -5.02
CA GLN A 67 6.79 20.28 -3.84
C GLN A 67 6.82 19.43 -2.56
N LYS A 68 6.10 18.31 -2.53
CA LYS A 68 6.04 17.39 -1.39
C LYS A 68 7.43 16.87 -1.01
N LEU A 69 8.17 16.32 -1.98
CA LEU A 69 9.49 15.74 -1.71
C LEU A 69 10.52 16.79 -1.27
N ASN A 70 10.46 18.01 -1.79
CA ASN A 70 11.41 19.05 -1.40
C ASN A 70 11.04 19.75 -0.08
N THR A 71 9.79 19.64 0.37
CA THR A 71 9.31 20.18 1.65
C THR A 71 9.16 19.11 2.73
N THR A 72 9.66 17.90 2.48
CA THR A 72 9.70 16.81 3.46
C THR A 72 11.14 16.59 3.93
N TYR A 73 11.32 16.61 5.25
CA TYR A 73 12.53 16.14 5.91
C TYR A 73 12.48 14.63 6.05
N PHE A 74 13.52 13.94 5.55
CA PHE A 74 13.63 12.48 5.59
C PHE A 74 14.76 12.06 6.55
N ALA A 75 14.41 11.36 7.63
CA ALA A 75 15.34 10.90 8.67
C ALA A 75 15.25 9.38 8.90
N GLY A 76 16.27 8.84 9.58
CA GLY A 76 16.37 7.41 9.85
C GLY A 76 16.38 6.59 8.56
N ASP A 77 15.42 5.70 8.43
CA ASP A 77 15.25 4.79 7.29
C ASP A 77 14.45 5.42 6.14
N ALA A 78 13.94 6.65 6.28
CA ALA A 78 13.04 7.20 5.26
C ALA A 78 13.76 7.48 3.94
N VAL A 79 13.12 7.10 2.84
CA VAL A 79 13.56 7.38 1.47
C VAL A 79 12.48 8.16 0.71
N PRO A 80 12.86 9.08 -0.20
CA PRO A 80 11.90 9.79 -1.05
C PRO A 80 11.15 8.83 -1.98
N ILE A 81 9.82 8.79 -1.85
CA ILE A 81 8.92 7.98 -2.67
C ILE A 81 7.87 8.89 -3.31
N ALA A 82 7.71 8.75 -4.62
CA ALA A 82 6.60 9.35 -5.35
C ALA A 82 5.46 8.33 -5.43
N ASN A 83 4.39 8.57 -4.66
CA ASN A 83 3.21 7.74 -4.73
C ASN A 83 2.34 8.16 -5.93
N ILE A 84 2.31 7.33 -6.97
CA ILE A 84 1.54 7.58 -8.20
C ILE A 84 0.21 6.84 -8.24
N ASP A 85 -0.28 6.43 -7.08
CA ASP A 85 -1.49 5.64 -6.99
C ASP A 85 -2.75 6.38 -7.53
N PHE A 86 -3.72 5.59 -7.95
CA PHE A 86 -5.03 6.01 -8.47
C PHE A 86 -6.18 5.51 -7.58
N GLY A 87 -5.86 4.85 -6.46
CA GLY A 87 -6.82 4.17 -5.60
C GLY A 87 -6.98 2.70 -5.99
N SER A 88 -7.54 1.92 -5.07
CA SER A 88 -7.72 0.48 -5.24
C SER A 88 -8.76 0.15 -6.30
N GLY A 89 -8.44 -0.79 -7.19
CA GLY A 89 -9.42 -1.38 -8.11
C GLY A 89 -9.35 -0.90 -9.57
N ILE A 90 -8.29 -0.20 -9.98
CA ILE A 90 -8.16 0.36 -11.34
C ILE A 90 -8.31 -0.70 -12.46
N LEU A 91 -7.95 -1.96 -12.18
CA LEU A 91 -8.14 -3.06 -13.10
C LEU A 91 -9.60 -3.22 -13.55
N ALA A 92 -10.59 -2.92 -12.71
CA ALA A 92 -11.99 -2.99 -13.10
C ALA A 92 -12.30 -2.04 -14.28
N SER A 93 -11.71 -0.84 -14.30
CA SER A 93 -11.86 0.07 -15.43
C SER A 93 -11.07 -0.35 -16.66
N PHE A 94 -9.93 -1.01 -16.49
CA PHE A 94 -9.21 -1.62 -17.62
C PHE A 94 -10.01 -2.76 -18.27
N LEU A 95 -10.95 -3.36 -17.53
CA LEU A 95 -11.84 -4.41 -17.98
C LEU A 95 -13.22 -3.88 -18.44
N GLY A 96 -13.49 -2.58 -18.32
CA GLY A 96 -14.67 -1.92 -18.88
C GLY A 96 -15.62 -1.28 -17.88
N SER A 97 -15.36 -1.34 -16.56
CA SER A 97 -16.16 -0.59 -15.58
C SER A 97 -15.92 0.92 -15.68
N GLU A 98 -16.96 1.72 -15.55
CA GLU A 98 -16.80 3.18 -15.48
C GLU A 98 -16.22 3.60 -14.12
N TYR A 99 -15.41 4.66 -14.11
CA TYR A 99 -14.83 5.21 -12.90
C TYR A 99 -15.43 6.57 -12.53
N LYS A 100 -15.33 6.94 -11.26
CA LYS A 100 -15.75 8.23 -10.72
C LYS A 100 -14.65 8.81 -9.84
N LEU A 101 -14.18 10.00 -10.20
CA LEU A 101 -13.19 10.73 -9.40
C LEU A 101 -13.82 11.23 -8.10
N ALA A 102 -13.09 11.08 -7.00
CA ALA A 102 -13.36 11.72 -5.72
C ALA A 102 -12.12 12.48 -5.25
N GLU A 103 -12.21 13.17 -4.11
CA GLU A 103 -11.06 13.89 -3.58
C GLU A 103 -9.92 12.95 -3.19
N ASP A 104 -10.19 11.90 -2.44
CA ASP A 104 -9.13 11.06 -1.85
C ASP A 104 -8.94 9.72 -2.56
N THR A 105 -9.78 9.40 -3.56
CA THR A 105 -9.71 8.13 -4.31
C THR A 105 -10.39 8.24 -5.69
N ILE A 106 -10.28 7.18 -6.50
CA ILE A 106 -11.10 6.96 -7.69
C ILE A 106 -11.95 5.70 -7.45
N TRP A 107 -13.26 5.84 -7.62
CA TRP A 107 -14.20 4.72 -7.51
C TRP A 107 -14.34 4.01 -8.85
N TYR A 108 -14.25 2.68 -8.87
CA TYR A 108 -14.31 1.88 -10.10
C TYR A 108 -15.60 1.06 -10.26
N ASP A 109 -16.59 1.31 -9.41
CA ASP A 109 -17.87 0.62 -9.33
C ASP A 109 -19.04 1.45 -9.90
N ALA A 110 -18.75 2.52 -10.66
CA ALA A 110 -19.77 3.45 -11.12
C ALA A 110 -20.77 2.80 -12.09
N LYS A 111 -20.33 1.80 -12.86
CA LYS A 111 -21.18 1.04 -13.76
C LYS A 111 -20.67 -0.40 -13.95
N PRO A 112 -21.21 -1.34 -13.16
CA PRO A 112 -20.94 -2.76 -13.33
C PRO A 112 -21.30 -3.25 -14.74
N ILE A 113 -20.54 -4.20 -15.26
CA ILE A 113 -20.68 -4.75 -16.63
C ILE A 113 -21.11 -6.22 -16.65
N ILE A 114 -21.15 -6.87 -15.49
CA ILE A 114 -21.58 -8.27 -15.35
C ILE A 114 -23.00 -8.29 -14.77
N SER A 115 -23.98 -8.60 -15.62
CA SER A 115 -25.37 -8.76 -15.21
C SER A 115 -25.76 -10.20 -14.89
N ASP A 116 -25.19 -11.17 -15.61
CA ASP A 116 -25.50 -12.61 -15.52
C ASP A 116 -24.24 -13.44 -15.82
N TRP A 117 -24.01 -14.52 -15.09
CA TRP A 117 -22.89 -15.46 -15.29
C TRP A 117 -23.02 -16.28 -16.59
N ASN A 118 -24.23 -16.40 -17.13
CA ASN A 118 -24.51 -17.07 -18.40
C ASN A 118 -24.33 -16.15 -19.62
N ASP A 119 -24.28 -14.84 -19.41
CA ASP A 119 -24.10 -13.82 -20.46
C ASP A 119 -22.93 -12.88 -20.10
N LEU A 120 -21.75 -13.46 -19.94
CA LEU A 120 -20.55 -12.71 -19.57
C LEU A 120 -20.05 -11.85 -20.73
N PRO A 121 -19.65 -10.60 -20.48
CA PRO A 121 -18.97 -9.80 -21.48
C PRO A 121 -17.65 -10.46 -21.88
N LYS A 122 -17.27 -10.27 -23.15
CA LYS A 122 -15.93 -10.63 -23.62
C LYS A 122 -14.91 -9.69 -23.02
N LEU A 123 -14.28 -10.11 -21.92
CA LEU A 123 -13.25 -9.31 -21.26
C LEU A 123 -11.92 -9.36 -22.00
N SER A 124 -11.30 -8.19 -22.08
CA SER A 124 -9.92 -7.97 -22.50
C SER A 124 -9.44 -6.66 -21.88
N LEU A 125 -8.14 -6.50 -21.66
CA LEU A 125 -7.60 -5.20 -21.25
C LEU A 125 -7.85 -4.15 -22.35
N LEU A 126 -8.61 -3.12 -22.01
CA LEU A 126 -8.91 -1.99 -22.88
C LEU A 126 -7.72 -1.02 -22.92
N LYS A 127 -6.59 -1.47 -23.51
CA LYS A 127 -5.33 -0.70 -23.55
C LYS A 127 -5.44 0.63 -24.29
N ASP A 128 -6.44 0.75 -25.17
CA ASP A 128 -6.75 1.98 -25.90
C ASP A 128 -7.65 2.97 -25.15
N SER A 129 -8.21 2.57 -24.00
CA SER A 129 -9.02 3.45 -23.16
C SER A 129 -8.20 4.62 -22.61
N GLU A 130 -8.87 5.75 -22.34
CA GLU A 130 -8.21 6.93 -21.80
C GLU A 130 -7.56 6.67 -20.44
N ILE A 131 -8.23 5.95 -19.55
CA ILE A 131 -7.71 5.64 -18.21
C ILE A 131 -6.44 4.79 -18.27
N TYR A 132 -6.37 3.81 -19.19
CA TYR A 132 -5.18 2.99 -19.37
C TYR A 132 -4.01 3.81 -19.93
N LYS A 133 -4.28 4.69 -20.90
CA LYS A 133 -3.27 5.60 -21.46
C LYS A 133 -2.75 6.60 -20.42
N LYS A 134 -3.64 7.17 -19.60
CA LYS A 134 -3.31 8.08 -18.48
C LYS A 134 -2.44 7.37 -17.45
N PHE A 135 -2.83 6.17 -17.05
CA PHE A 135 -2.08 5.31 -16.14
C PHE A 135 -0.64 5.07 -16.61
N ILE A 136 -0.47 4.53 -17.82
CA ILE A 136 0.86 4.26 -18.39
C ILE A 136 1.67 5.55 -18.59
N GLY A 137 1.01 6.63 -19.01
CA GLY A 137 1.63 7.95 -19.20
C GLY A 137 2.19 8.50 -17.90
N ILE A 138 1.39 8.52 -16.83
CA ILE A 138 1.81 9.00 -15.52
C ILE A 138 2.96 8.15 -14.96
N THR A 139 2.86 6.82 -15.01
CA THR A 139 3.93 5.94 -14.54
C THR A 139 5.26 6.22 -15.23
N LYS A 140 5.26 6.36 -16.57
CA LYS A 140 6.48 6.68 -17.35
C LYS A 140 7.03 8.07 -17.00
N SER A 141 6.18 9.09 -16.98
CA SER A 141 6.59 10.47 -16.69
C SER A 141 7.23 10.62 -15.31
N PHE A 142 6.69 9.96 -14.29
CA PHE A 142 7.27 9.95 -12.95
C PHE A 142 8.60 9.19 -12.90
N CYS A 143 8.72 8.06 -13.60
CA CYS A 143 9.99 7.35 -13.67
C CYS A 143 11.08 8.21 -14.35
N GLU A 144 10.74 8.88 -15.45
CA GLU A 144 11.65 9.78 -16.18
C GLU A 144 12.07 10.98 -15.34
N ALA A 145 11.10 11.63 -14.68
CA ALA A 145 11.35 12.80 -13.83
C ALA A 145 12.11 12.49 -12.53
N SER A 146 12.16 11.22 -12.12
CA SER A 146 12.86 10.80 -10.90
C SER A 146 14.34 11.18 -10.95
N GLN A 147 15.02 10.91 -12.07
CA GLN A 147 16.46 11.06 -12.23
C GLN A 147 17.26 10.51 -11.03
N GLY A 148 16.78 9.41 -10.43
CA GLY A 148 17.40 8.78 -9.25
C GLY A 148 17.14 9.47 -7.90
N ARG A 149 16.41 10.61 -7.87
CA ARG A 149 16.15 11.38 -6.65
C ARG A 149 15.07 10.79 -5.76
N TYR A 150 14.17 9.98 -6.32
CA TYR A 150 13.10 9.30 -5.60
C TYR A 150 12.78 7.96 -6.26
N ILE A 151 11.98 7.13 -5.58
CA ILE A 151 11.47 5.87 -6.10
C ILE A 151 9.99 6.07 -6.48
N THR A 152 9.64 5.73 -7.71
CA THR A 152 8.24 5.75 -8.16
C THR A 152 7.53 4.49 -7.68
N SER A 153 6.37 4.64 -7.05
CA SER A 153 5.55 3.50 -6.63
C SER A 153 4.92 2.78 -7.81
N ILE A 154 4.56 1.51 -7.61
CA ILE A 154 3.50 0.89 -8.39
C ILE A 154 2.15 1.44 -7.90
N THR A 155 1.26 1.75 -8.83
CA THR A 155 -0.16 2.00 -8.53
C THR A 155 -0.82 0.71 -8.06
N ASP A 156 -1.83 0.83 -7.20
CA ASP A 156 -2.68 -0.29 -6.86
C ASP A 156 -3.50 -0.75 -8.08
N VAL A 157 -3.14 -1.91 -8.65
CA VAL A 157 -3.89 -2.62 -9.69
C VAL A 157 -5.27 -3.06 -9.18
N GLY A 158 -5.42 -3.30 -7.87
CA GLY A 158 -6.64 -3.73 -7.20
C GLY A 158 -6.66 -5.22 -6.89
N ALA A 159 -7.25 -5.56 -5.74
CA ALA A 159 -7.45 -6.95 -5.32
C ALA A 159 -8.55 -7.66 -6.11
N ASN A 160 -8.41 -8.97 -6.31
CA ASN A 160 -9.32 -9.75 -7.15
C ASN A 160 -10.80 -9.61 -6.79
N MET A 161 -11.13 -9.71 -5.50
CA MET A 161 -12.52 -9.67 -5.04
C MET A 161 -13.11 -8.27 -5.18
N ASP A 162 -12.32 -7.24 -4.94
CA ASP A 162 -12.73 -5.83 -5.07
C ASP A 162 -12.94 -5.45 -6.53
N VAL A 163 -12.06 -5.91 -7.43
CA VAL A 163 -12.22 -5.78 -8.88
C VAL A 163 -13.50 -6.50 -9.34
N LEU A 164 -13.77 -7.72 -8.85
CA LEU A 164 -15.01 -8.42 -9.19
C LEU A 164 -16.23 -7.66 -8.68
N ALA A 165 -16.16 -7.13 -7.46
CA ALA A 165 -17.23 -6.34 -6.87
C ALA A 165 -17.55 -5.09 -7.72
N SER A 166 -16.54 -4.42 -8.25
CA SER A 166 -16.72 -3.31 -9.19
C SER A 166 -17.35 -3.75 -10.52
N LEU A 167 -16.98 -4.93 -11.04
CA LEU A 167 -17.50 -5.44 -12.31
C LEU A 167 -18.93 -5.99 -12.21
N ARG A 168 -19.30 -6.56 -11.05
CA ARG A 168 -20.58 -7.25 -10.80
C ARG A 168 -21.61 -6.43 -10.02
N GLY A 169 -21.14 -5.46 -9.24
CA GLY A 169 -21.91 -4.80 -8.18
C GLY A 169 -21.83 -5.59 -6.88
N ARG A 170 -21.59 -4.89 -5.77
CA ARG A 170 -21.34 -5.51 -4.45
C ARG A 170 -22.50 -6.38 -3.98
N GLU A 171 -23.73 -5.87 -4.08
CA GLU A 171 -24.93 -6.55 -3.62
C GLU A 171 -25.18 -7.85 -4.39
N ASN A 172 -25.02 -7.80 -5.72
CA ASN A 172 -25.16 -8.97 -6.56
C ASN A 172 -24.06 -10.00 -6.26
N LEU A 173 -22.81 -9.55 -6.12
CA LEU A 173 -21.70 -10.44 -5.79
C LEU A 173 -21.93 -11.13 -4.44
N LEU A 174 -22.43 -10.43 -3.42
CA LEU A 174 -22.79 -11.04 -2.13
C LEU A 174 -23.83 -12.16 -2.28
N MET A 175 -24.83 -11.97 -3.15
CA MET A 175 -25.80 -13.02 -3.46
C MET A 175 -25.16 -14.18 -4.22
N ASP A 176 -24.27 -13.88 -5.17
CA ASP A 176 -23.57 -14.89 -5.96
C ASP A 176 -22.68 -15.79 -5.07
N LEU A 177 -22.09 -15.28 -3.98
CA LEU A 177 -21.33 -16.11 -3.03
C LEU A 177 -22.16 -17.20 -2.36
N ILE A 178 -23.48 -17.05 -2.33
CA ILE A 178 -24.41 -18.01 -1.73
C ILE A 178 -24.96 -18.95 -2.81
N VAL A 179 -25.37 -18.39 -3.95
CA VAL A 179 -26.12 -19.12 -4.97
C VAL A 179 -25.20 -19.77 -6.00
N GLU A 180 -24.11 -19.09 -6.39
CA GLU A 180 -23.20 -19.52 -7.46
C GLU A 180 -21.71 -19.33 -7.08
N PRO A 181 -21.24 -19.85 -5.92
CA PRO A 181 -19.86 -19.62 -5.46
C PRO A 181 -18.79 -20.16 -6.41
N ASP A 182 -19.07 -21.24 -7.14
CA ASP A 182 -18.13 -21.80 -8.11
C ASP A 182 -17.92 -20.89 -9.32
N GLU A 183 -18.96 -20.16 -9.73
CA GLU A 183 -18.85 -19.16 -10.81
C GLU A 183 -17.99 -17.97 -10.38
N VAL A 184 -18.18 -17.52 -9.13
CA VAL A 184 -17.31 -16.50 -8.52
C VAL A 184 -15.86 -16.97 -8.51
N LYS A 185 -15.57 -18.18 -7.99
CA LYS A 185 -14.20 -18.74 -7.97
C LYS A 185 -13.59 -18.84 -9.37
N ARG A 186 -14.37 -19.31 -10.35
CA ARG A 186 -13.94 -19.41 -11.76
C ARG A 186 -13.58 -18.04 -12.33
N PHE A 187 -14.36 -17.01 -12.00
CA PHE A 187 -14.12 -15.67 -12.52
C PHE A 187 -12.97 -14.95 -11.81
N LEU A 188 -12.78 -15.16 -10.51
CA LEU A 188 -11.60 -14.68 -9.78
C LEU A 188 -10.31 -15.18 -10.44
N PHE A 189 -10.27 -16.46 -10.86
CA PHE A 189 -9.12 -16.98 -11.61
C PHE A 189 -8.87 -16.23 -12.93
N ARG A 190 -9.92 -15.75 -13.60
CA ARG A 190 -9.82 -14.91 -14.81
C ARG A 190 -9.26 -13.54 -14.48
N ILE A 191 -9.70 -12.93 -13.38
CA ILE A 191 -9.19 -11.63 -12.91
C ILE A 191 -7.69 -11.74 -12.61
N ASP A 192 -7.23 -12.82 -11.97
CA ASP A 192 -5.79 -13.04 -11.70
C ASP A 192 -4.94 -12.92 -12.96
N GLN A 193 -5.42 -13.42 -14.12
CA GLN A 193 -4.65 -13.37 -15.36
C GLN A 193 -4.48 -11.93 -15.85
N PHE A 194 -5.53 -11.11 -15.73
CA PHE A 194 -5.47 -9.70 -16.10
C PHE A 194 -4.64 -8.90 -15.10
N TRP A 195 -4.75 -9.20 -13.81
CA TRP A 195 -3.92 -8.61 -12.76
C TRP A 195 -2.43 -8.86 -13.05
N LYS A 196 -2.06 -10.11 -13.36
CA LYS A 196 -0.68 -10.48 -13.71
C LYS A 196 -0.17 -9.73 -14.93
N GLU A 197 -1.00 -9.61 -15.99
CA GLU A 197 -0.61 -8.86 -17.19
C GLU A 197 -0.33 -7.39 -16.89
N VAL A 198 -1.20 -6.73 -16.10
CA VAL A 198 -1.03 -5.32 -15.73
C VAL A 198 0.15 -5.14 -14.78
N PHE A 199 0.31 -6.01 -13.79
CA PHE A 199 1.45 -6.01 -12.87
C PHE A 199 2.76 -6.13 -13.64
N ASP A 200 2.89 -7.11 -14.53
CA ASP A 200 4.08 -7.31 -15.37
C ASP A 200 4.38 -6.10 -16.24
N GLU A 201 3.36 -5.47 -16.82
CA GLU A 201 3.53 -4.27 -17.64
C GLU A 201 4.09 -3.10 -16.81
N ASN A 202 3.63 -2.93 -15.58
CA ASN A 202 4.17 -1.93 -14.65
C ASN A 202 5.61 -2.24 -14.24
N ILE A 203 5.88 -3.48 -13.83
CA ILE A 203 7.23 -3.91 -13.46
C ILE A 203 8.20 -3.70 -14.62
N LYS A 204 7.78 -3.96 -15.87
CA LYS A 204 8.58 -3.70 -17.08
C LYS A 204 8.86 -2.21 -17.27
N ILE A 205 7.91 -1.32 -16.98
CA ILE A 205 8.13 0.13 -17.05
C ILE A 205 9.11 0.58 -15.96
N LEU A 206 8.80 0.27 -14.69
CA LEU A 206 9.62 0.66 -13.53
C LEU A 206 11.06 0.18 -13.66
N SER A 207 11.25 -1.09 -14.08
CA SER A 207 12.58 -1.71 -14.21
C SER A 207 13.48 -1.07 -15.27
N ARG A 208 12.93 -0.32 -16.24
CA ARG A 208 13.76 0.39 -17.24
C ARG A 208 14.54 1.55 -16.62
N TYR A 209 14.06 2.11 -15.52
CA TYR A 209 14.65 3.28 -14.88
C TYR A 209 15.45 2.88 -13.64
N LYS A 210 14.86 2.03 -12.78
CA LYS A 210 15.55 1.48 -11.60
C LYS A 210 14.88 0.17 -11.19
N ARG A 211 15.67 -0.88 -10.96
CA ARG A 211 15.16 -2.17 -10.44
C ARG A 211 14.96 -2.10 -8.94
N THR A 212 13.99 -1.28 -8.52
CA THR A 212 13.62 -1.05 -7.13
C THR A 212 12.13 -0.74 -7.08
N PHE A 213 11.38 -1.49 -6.29
CA PHE A 213 9.93 -1.50 -6.27
C PHE A 213 9.41 -1.06 -4.89
N THR A 214 8.38 -0.22 -4.91
CA THR A 214 7.61 0.23 -3.76
C THR A 214 6.13 0.33 -4.16
N SER A 215 5.22 0.43 -3.20
CA SER A 215 3.80 0.75 -3.43
C SER A 215 3.40 1.97 -2.58
N TRP A 216 2.10 2.14 -2.32
CA TRP A 216 1.61 3.07 -1.29
C TRP A 216 2.14 2.73 0.13
N VAL A 217 2.52 1.48 0.36
CA VAL A 217 3.27 1.07 1.54
C VAL A 217 4.75 1.38 1.29
N PRO A 218 5.36 2.38 1.96
CA PRO A 218 6.62 2.99 1.55
C PRO A 218 7.84 2.19 2.06
N ILE A 219 7.78 0.87 1.92
CA ILE A 219 8.91 -0.04 2.07
C ILE A 219 9.43 -0.39 0.67
N VAL A 220 10.68 -0.83 0.56
CA VAL A 220 11.33 -0.88 -0.74
C VAL A 220 12.07 -2.19 -0.93
N ASN A 221 12.06 -2.73 -2.14
CA ASN A 221 12.76 -3.96 -2.47
C ASN A 221 13.32 -3.98 -3.89
N GLN A 222 14.30 -4.83 -4.17
CA GLN A 222 14.76 -5.13 -5.53
C GLN A 222 14.02 -6.31 -6.15
N LYS A 223 13.41 -7.15 -5.32
CA LYS A 223 12.53 -8.25 -5.72
C LYS A 223 11.11 -7.76 -5.93
N THR A 224 10.35 -8.42 -6.79
CA THR A 224 8.95 -8.04 -7.01
C THR A 224 8.13 -8.29 -5.76
N TRP A 225 7.35 -7.30 -5.37
CA TRP A 225 6.43 -7.43 -4.25
C TRP A 225 5.24 -6.51 -4.44
N TYR A 226 4.17 -6.83 -3.73
CA TYR A 226 2.92 -6.09 -3.80
C TYR A 226 2.17 -6.20 -2.47
N PRO A 227 1.47 -5.16 -1.99
CA PRO A 227 0.52 -5.29 -0.90
C PRO A 227 -0.77 -5.92 -1.41
N LEU A 228 -0.98 -7.18 -1.04
CA LEU A 228 -2.23 -7.89 -1.23
C LEU A 228 -3.29 -7.32 -0.28
N LEU A 229 -4.56 -7.33 -0.67
CA LEU A 229 -5.66 -6.83 0.15
C LEU A 229 -6.97 -7.53 -0.22
N SER A 230 -8.01 -7.33 0.58
CA SER A 230 -9.38 -7.61 0.16
C SER A 230 -10.37 -6.82 1.02
N GLU A 231 -10.78 -5.63 0.56
CA GLU A 231 -11.72 -4.78 1.32
C GLU A 231 -13.12 -5.41 1.36
N PHE A 232 -13.55 -6.00 0.23
CA PHE A 232 -14.81 -6.73 0.11
C PHE A 232 -14.97 -7.81 1.19
N SER A 233 -13.87 -8.38 1.66
CA SER A 233 -13.89 -9.43 2.67
C SER A 233 -14.56 -8.99 3.98
N THR A 234 -14.59 -7.70 4.31
CA THR A 234 -15.25 -7.19 5.53
C THR A 234 -16.71 -7.65 5.64
N MET A 235 -17.40 -7.80 4.49
CA MET A 235 -18.82 -8.14 4.38
C MET A 235 -19.13 -9.64 4.45
N ILE A 236 -18.13 -10.53 4.50
CA ILE A 236 -18.34 -11.99 4.47
C ILE A 236 -17.89 -12.68 5.77
N SER A 237 -18.08 -13.99 5.86
CA SER A 237 -17.67 -14.81 7.00
C SER A 237 -16.25 -15.36 6.83
N PRO A 238 -15.54 -15.72 7.92
CA PRO A 238 -14.25 -16.43 7.84
C PRO A 238 -14.30 -17.70 7.00
N THR A 239 -15.41 -18.46 7.03
CA THR A 239 -15.60 -19.64 6.20
C THR A 239 -15.64 -19.31 4.71
N MET A 240 -16.37 -18.27 4.32
CA MET A 240 -16.41 -17.81 2.92
C MET A 240 -15.06 -17.22 2.49
N PHE A 241 -14.40 -16.48 3.38
CA PHE A 241 -13.07 -15.95 3.11
C PHE A 241 -12.07 -17.07 2.83
N GLU A 242 -12.03 -18.10 3.69
CA GLU A 242 -11.13 -19.24 3.55
C GLU A 242 -11.41 -20.06 2.27
N ASP A 243 -12.67 -20.22 1.88
CA ASP A 243 -13.06 -20.99 0.70
C ASP A 243 -12.89 -20.24 -0.63
N ILE A 244 -13.07 -18.91 -0.64
CA ILE A 244 -13.18 -18.12 -1.89
C ILE A 244 -12.03 -17.13 -2.03
N VAL A 245 -11.77 -16.31 -1.01
CA VAL A 245 -10.81 -15.19 -1.07
C VAL A 245 -9.38 -15.68 -0.84
N PHE A 246 -9.16 -16.51 0.17
CA PHE A 246 -7.83 -17.02 0.53
C PHE A 246 -7.12 -17.72 -0.65
N PRO A 247 -7.77 -18.60 -1.46
CA PRO A 247 -7.12 -19.19 -2.62
C PRO A 247 -6.75 -18.17 -3.70
N ALA A 248 -7.48 -17.06 -3.83
CA ALA A 248 -7.15 -16.00 -4.78
C ALA A 248 -5.90 -15.22 -4.32
N ILE A 249 -5.87 -14.82 -3.06
CA ILE A 249 -4.71 -14.17 -2.43
C ILE A 249 -3.47 -15.09 -2.51
N GLN A 250 -3.62 -16.40 -2.29
CA GLN A 250 -2.50 -17.35 -2.41
C GLN A 250 -1.92 -17.38 -3.83
N ARG A 251 -2.77 -17.34 -4.87
CA ARG A 251 -2.29 -17.32 -6.27
C ARG A 251 -1.57 -16.03 -6.64
N GLU A 252 -1.94 -14.91 -6.03
CA GLU A 252 -1.19 -13.65 -6.17
C GLU A 252 0.14 -13.71 -5.40
N ALA A 253 0.12 -14.19 -4.16
CA ALA A 253 1.32 -14.36 -3.34
C ALA A 253 2.35 -15.28 -4.01
N ASP A 254 1.90 -16.39 -4.61
CA ASP A 254 2.74 -17.35 -5.34
C ASP A 254 3.37 -16.75 -6.61
N TYR A 255 2.77 -15.69 -7.16
CA TYR A 255 3.27 -15.00 -8.35
C TYR A 255 4.37 -13.99 -8.03
N LEU A 256 4.43 -13.53 -6.78
CA LEU A 256 5.38 -12.52 -6.32
C LEU A 256 6.63 -13.16 -5.74
N ASP A 257 7.78 -12.49 -5.85
CA ASP A 257 8.96 -12.94 -5.11
C ASP A 257 8.70 -12.81 -3.59
N GLN A 258 8.00 -11.74 -3.18
CA GLN A 258 7.63 -11.45 -1.79
C GLN A 258 6.25 -10.78 -1.73
N ALA A 259 5.50 -11.06 -0.67
CA ALA A 259 4.18 -10.50 -0.46
C ALA A 259 4.04 -9.84 0.91
N LEU A 260 3.28 -8.75 0.93
CA LEU A 260 2.73 -8.13 2.14
C LEU A 260 1.21 -8.21 2.05
N PHE A 261 0.51 -8.37 3.17
CA PHE A 261 -0.95 -8.23 3.21
C PHE A 261 -1.32 -6.98 4.00
N ASN A 262 -2.18 -6.14 3.43
CA ASN A 262 -2.76 -4.99 4.09
C ASN A 262 -4.00 -5.41 4.89
N LEU A 263 -3.86 -5.42 6.22
CA LEU A 263 -4.93 -5.72 7.16
C LEU A 263 -5.57 -4.39 7.59
N ASP A 264 -6.52 -3.92 6.77
CA ASP A 264 -7.20 -2.64 6.95
C ASP A 264 -8.45 -2.75 7.82
N GLY A 265 -8.35 -2.17 9.01
CA GLY A 265 -9.42 -2.04 9.97
C GLY A 265 -9.69 -3.27 10.83
N GLU A 266 -10.36 -3.02 11.95
CA GLU A 266 -10.70 -4.04 12.94
C GLU A 266 -11.62 -5.13 12.39
N ASP A 267 -12.44 -4.82 11.39
CA ASP A 267 -13.33 -5.79 10.74
C ASP A 267 -12.57 -6.89 9.99
N GLN A 268 -11.31 -6.69 9.62
CA GLN A 268 -10.51 -7.73 8.98
C GLN A 268 -9.75 -8.61 9.98
N VAL A 269 -9.67 -8.24 11.26
CA VAL A 269 -8.91 -8.99 12.29
C VAL A 269 -9.42 -10.43 12.45
N LYS A 270 -10.72 -10.68 12.18
CA LYS A 270 -11.31 -12.04 12.14
C LYS A 270 -10.63 -12.99 11.14
N TYR A 271 -9.91 -12.46 10.14
CA TYR A 271 -9.19 -13.24 9.13
C TYR A 271 -7.70 -13.40 9.43
N LEU A 272 -7.17 -12.72 10.45
CA LEU A 272 -5.73 -12.71 10.73
C LEU A 272 -5.17 -14.13 10.88
N SER A 273 -5.84 -15.00 11.64
CA SER A 273 -5.40 -16.38 11.82
C SER A 273 -5.38 -17.20 10.53
N ILE A 274 -6.29 -16.91 9.59
CA ILE A 274 -6.35 -17.54 8.25
C ILE A 274 -5.19 -17.02 7.40
N LEU A 275 -5.01 -15.69 7.35
CA LEU A 275 -3.97 -14.99 6.60
C LEU A 275 -2.56 -15.39 7.04
N LEU A 276 -2.33 -15.61 8.33
CA LEU A 276 -1.02 -16.02 8.85
C LEU A 276 -0.57 -17.40 8.35
N ARG A 277 -1.49 -18.22 7.83
CA ARG A 277 -1.18 -19.50 7.17
C ARG A 277 -0.78 -19.35 5.70
N LEU A 278 -0.92 -18.15 5.12
CA LEU A 278 -0.58 -17.90 3.72
C LEU A 278 0.92 -18.18 3.50
N GLU A 279 1.20 -19.11 2.59
CA GLU A 279 2.56 -19.39 2.15
C GLU A 279 3.05 -18.23 1.28
N GLY A 280 4.33 -17.89 1.38
CA GLY A 280 4.89 -16.74 0.65
C GLY A 280 4.57 -15.35 1.24
N LEU A 281 3.70 -15.25 2.26
CA LEU A 281 3.47 -14.00 2.98
C LEU A 281 4.66 -13.66 3.88
N HIS A 282 5.27 -12.48 3.69
CA HIS A 282 6.45 -12.05 4.44
C HIS A 282 6.12 -11.06 5.56
N SER A 283 5.13 -10.20 5.33
CA SER A 283 4.78 -9.13 6.24
C SER A 283 3.29 -8.85 6.21
N ILE A 284 2.78 -8.28 7.29
CA ILE A 284 1.45 -7.69 7.34
C ILE A 284 1.60 -6.20 7.65
N GLU A 285 0.89 -5.37 6.91
CA GLU A 285 0.63 -3.99 7.30
C GLU A 285 -0.65 -3.98 8.15
N TRP A 286 -0.58 -3.37 9.34
CA TRP A 286 -1.77 -3.14 10.16
C TRP A 286 -2.19 -1.68 10.05
N ASP A 287 -3.45 -1.44 9.65
CA ASP A 287 -4.02 -0.11 9.55
C ASP A 287 -5.34 -0.02 10.36
N PRO A 288 -5.33 0.47 11.62
CA PRO A 288 -6.55 0.53 12.43
C PRO A 288 -7.45 1.69 11.99
N VAL A 289 -8.77 1.53 12.13
CA VAL A 289 -9.72 2.58 11.77
C VAL A 289 -9.46 3.83 12.63
N PRO A 290 -9.32 5.03 12.01
CA PRO A 290 -9.15 6.26 12.75
C PRO A 290 -10.33 6.55 13.68
N LYS A 291 -10.04 6.83 14.95
CA LYS A 291 -11.04 7.14 15.98
C LYS A 291 -10.67 8.43 16.70
N TYR A 292 -11.66 9.12 17.25
CA TYR A 292 -11.41 10.28 18.09
C TYR A 292 -10.63 9.87 19.34
N SER A 293 -9.46 10.47 19.54
CA SER A 293 -8.66 10.25 20.74
C SER A 293 -8.78 11.44 21.69
N PRO A 294 -9.34 11.25 22.91
CA PRO A 294 -9.34 12.30 23.93
C PRO A 294 -7.94 12.75 24.34
N LYS A 295 -6.95 11.85 24.29
CA LYS A 295 -5.54 12.13 24.62
C LYS A 295 -4.93 13.17 23.68
N PHE A 296 -5.24 13.08 22.38
CA PHE A 296 -4.67 13.95 21.36
C PHE A 296 -5.65 15.03 20.87
N ASN A 297 -6.92 14.96 21.27
CA ASN A 297 -8.00 15.87 20.86
C ASN A 297 -8.17 15.95 19.32
N LYS A 298 -8.07 14.81 18.64
CA LYS A 298 -8.25 14.67 17.18
C LYS A 298 -8.58 13.22 16.81
N VAL A 299 -9.10 13.03 15.60
CA VAL A 299 -9.23 11.70 14.99
C VAL A 299 -7.84 11.22 14.58
N ILE A 300 -7.45 10.05 15.08
CA ILE A 300 -6.17 9.41 14.77
C ILE A 300 -6.31 7.90 14.69
N LYS A 301 -5.36 7.28 14.01
CA LYS A 301 -5.09 5.84 14.10
C LYS A 301 -4.41 5.55 15.44
N ASP A 302 -4.98 4.66 16.24
CA ASP A 302 -4.39 4.21 17.51
C ASP A 302 -3.71 2.85 17.37
N PHE A 303 -2.45 2.91 16.96
CA PHE A 303 -1.54 1.78 16.84
C PHE A 303 -1.10 1.21 18.20
N SER A 304 -1.41 1.89 19.32
CA SER A 304 -1.08 1.46 20.68
C SER A 304 -2.25 0.84 21.44
N SER A 305 -3.42 0.71 20.81
CA SER A 305 -4.61 0.08 21.40
C SER A 305 -4.39 -1.39 21.73
N GLU A 306 -5.18 -1.94 22.66
CA GLU A 306 -5.13 -3.36 23.04
C GLU A 306 -5.29 -4.27 21.82
N THR A 307 -6.27 -3.98 20.95
CA THR A 307 -6.49 -4.70 19.69
C THR A 307 -5.26 -4.67 18.78
N SER A 308 -4.64 -3.50 18.59
CA SER A 308 -3.41 -3.37 17.81
C SER A 308 -2.28 -4.23 18.39
N ILE A 309 -2.08 -4.18 19.72
CA ILE A 309 -1.04 -4.99 20.39
C ILE A 309 -1.31 -6.50 20.23
N GLU A 310 -2.56 -6.95 20.32
CA GLU A 310 -2.92 -8.36 20.09
C GLU A 310 -2.64 -8.80 18.65
N VAL A 311 -2.97 -7.96 17.67
CA VAL A 311 -2.65 -8.19 16.25
C VAL A 311 -1.15 -8.38 16.07
N TYR A 312 -0.33 -7.48 16.61
CA TYR A 312 1.12 -7.55 16.49
C TYR A 312 1.71 -8.83 17.11
N LYS A 313 1.22 -9.21 18.30
CA LYS A 313 1.66 -10.45 18.98
C LYS A 313 1.33 -11.69 18.14
N GLN A 314 0.15 -11.75 17.53
CA GLN A 314 -0.21 -12.85 16.65
C GLN A 314 0.69 -12.91 15.41
N ILE A 315 0.94 -11.77 14.76
CA ILE A 315 1.84 -11.64 13.61
C ILE A 315 3.24 -12.15 13.95
N GLN A 316 3.82 -11.67 15.05
CA GLN A 316 5.16 -12.07 15.50
C GLN A 316 5.23 -13.54 15.91
N SER A 317 4.18 -14.08 16.55
CA SER A 317 4.14 -15.50 16.94
C SER A 317 4.24 -16.47 15.76
N CYS A 318 3.85 -16.02 14.57
CA CYS A 318 3.95 -16.77 13.31
C CYS A 318 5.22 -16.45 12.52
N GLY A 319 6.17 -15.69 13.09
CA GLY A 319 7.42 -15.30 12.44
C GLY A 319 7.24 -14.36 11.25
N LYS A 320 6.10 -13.66 11.16
CA LYS A 320 5.82 -12.67 10.12
C LYS A 320 6.28 -11.29 10.57
N LYS A 321 6.62 -10.44 9.61
CA LYS A 321 6.98 -9.05 9.87
C LYS A 321 5.78 -8.13 9.91
N LEU A 322 5.99 -6.95 10.46
CA LEU A 322 4.97 -5.94 10.68
C LEU A 322 5.40 -4.62 10.04
N VAL A 323 4.47 -3.99 9.34
CA VAL A 323 4.60 -2.60 8.87
C VAL A 323 3.51 -1.78 9.55
N ILE A 324 3.92 -0.67 10.15
CA ILE A 324 3.01 0.30 10.79
C ILE A 324 3.28 1.64 10.13
N ARG A 325 2.29 2.18 9.43
CA ARG A 325 2.41 3.46 8.73
C ARG A 325 1.77 4.60 9.50
N GLU A 326 2.26 5.82 9.25
CA GLU A 326 1.66 7.06 9.74
C GLU A 326 1.55 7.14 11.27
N VAL A 327 2.39 6.38 11.98
CA VAL A 327 2.42 6.38 13.44
C VAL A 327 3.08 7.66 13.95
N ILE A 328 2.56 8.19 15.06
CA ILE A 328 3.16 9.35 15.73
C ILE A 328 4.19 8.89 16.78
N PRO A 329 5.23 9.70 17.06
CA PRO A 329 6.30 9.35 18.01
C PRO A 329 5.81 8.81 19.37
N GLU A 330 4.74 9.38 19.91
CA GLU A 330 4.23 9.06 21.25
C GLU A 330 3.59 7.67 21.36
N GLN A 331 3.28 7.02 20.23
CA GLN A 331 2.74 5.66 20.21
C GLN A 331 3.83 4.59 20.14
N ILE A 332 5.06 4.94 19.73
CA ILE A 332 6.15 3.98 19.48
C ILE A 332 6.59 3.24 20.74
N GLU A 333 6.86 3.96 21.83
CA GLU A 333 7.32 3.34 23.07
C GLU A 333 6.24 2.42 23.71
N PRO A 334 4.96 2.83 23.80
CA PRO A 334 3.88 1.92 24.19
C PRO A 334 3.83 0.63 23.36
N ILE A 335 4.03 0.72 22.04
CA ILE A 335 4.05 -0.45 21.15
C ILE A 335 5.25 -1.34 21.49
N LEU A 336 6.47 -0.79 21.47
CA LEU A 336 7.72 -1.56 21.64
C LEU A 336 7.97 -2.05 23.07
N ASN A 337 7.21 -1.57 24.06
CA ASN A 337 7.16 -2.17 25.39
C ASN A 337 6.35 -3.47 25.44
N ASN A 338 5.53 -3.75 24.42
CA ASN A 338 4.62 -4.90 24.37
C ASN A 338 5.00 -5.96 23.34
N ILE A 339 5.87 -5.64 22.39
CA ILE A 339 6.28 -6.52 21.29
C ILE A 339 7.79 -6.45 21.06
N SER A 340 8.35 -7.42 20.34
CA SER A 340 9.74 -7.30 19.89
C SER A 340 9.86 -6.18 18.86
N PRO A 341 10.92 -5.35 18.88
CA PRO A 341 11.20 -4.42 17.79
C PRO A 341 11.72 -5.14 16.53
N ASP A 342 12.22 -6.38 16.65
CA ASP A 342 12.71 -7.14 15.50
C ASP A 342 11.56 -7.43 14.52
N GLY A 343 11.81 -7.14 13.24
CA GLY A 343 10.82 -7.38 12.19
C GLY A 343 9.69 -6.35 12.14
N VAL A 344 9.87 -5.18 12.76
CA VAL A 344 8.90 -4.08 12.70
C VAL A 344 9.46 -2.90 11.90
N PHE A 345 8.71 -2.47 10.88
CA PHE A 345 9.01 -1.29 10.07
C PHE A 345 8.00 -0.19 10.37
N PHE A 346 8.46 0.89 10.99
CA PHE A 346 7.64 2.05 11.28
C PHE A 346 7.85 3.15 10.23
N VAL A 347 6.75 3.70 9.73
CA VAL A 347 6.74 4.97 9.00
C VAL A 347 6.19 6.02 9.95
N VAL A 348 7.08 6.84 10.49
CA VAL A 348 6.80 7.78 11.58
C VAL A 348 6.57 9.17 11.02
N ASN A 349 5.45 9.79 11.38
CA ASN A 349 5.12 11.17 11.01
C ASN A 349 5.37 12.10 12.19
N CYS A 350 6.38 12.96 12.06
CA CYS A 350 6.66 14.04 13.00
C CYS A 350 6.08 15.36 12.48
N SER A 351 5.79 16.27 13.40
CA SER A 351 5.19 17.58 13.15
C SER A 351 6.17 18.59 12.54
N ASN A 352 7.47 18.43 12.76
CA ASN A 352 8.54 19.29 12.24
C ASN A 352 9.91 18.59 12.33
N ARG A 353 10.93 19.22 11.76
CA ARG A 353 12.29 18.69 11.73
C ARG A 353 12.90 18.46 13.11
N LYS A 354 12.66 19.37 14.07
CA LYS A 354 13.21 19.25 15.43
C LYS A 354 12.69 18.00 16.12
N GLU A 355 11.38 17.74 16.06
CA GLU A 355 10.79 16.53 16.65
C GLU A 355 11.33 15.26 15.96
N ALA A 356 11.53 15.28 14.65
CA ALA A 356 12.13 14.17 13.92
C ALA A 356 13.55 13.85 14.40
N ASP A 357 14.38 14.86 14.65
CA ASP A 357 15.76 14.67 15.14
C ASP A 357 15.79 14.18 16.60
N GLU A 358 14.91 14.70 17.45
CA GLU A 358 14.72 14.24 18.83
C GLU A 358 14.26 12.78 18.87
N PHE A 359 13.26 12.42 18.05
CA PHE A 359 12.75 11.06 17.94
C PHE A 359 13.79 10.10 17.32
N LEU A 360 14.54 10.52 16.30
CA LEU A 360 15.63 9.72 15.72
C LEU A 360 16.67 9.38 16.79
N THR A 361 16.98 10.31 17.68
CA THR A 361 17.93 10.07 18.79
C THR A 361 17.33 9.10 19.81
N PHE A 362 16.08 9.32 20.21
CA PHE A 362 15.37 8.47 21.17
C PHE A 362 15.18 7.03 20.68
N SER A 363 14.82 6.84 19.41
CA SER A 363 14.49 5.54 18.82
C SER A 363 15.70 4.60 18.69
N ARG A 364 16.94 5.11 18.77
CA ARG A 364 18.17 4.29 18.67
C ARG A 364 18.19 3.08 19.61
N LYS A 365 17.62 3.20 20.81
CA LYS A 365 17.56 2.11 21.82
C LYS A 365 16.80 0.86 21.34
N TRP A 366 15.98 1.00 20.30
CA TRP A 366 15.21 -0.09 19.70
C TRP A 366 15.77 -0.60 18.37
N THR A 367 16.85 0.02 17.88
CA THR A 367 17.50 -0.36 16.63
C THR A 367 18.64 -1.36 16.87
N LYS A 368 19.08 -2.07 15.82
CA LYS A 368 20.28 -2.92 15.85
C LYS A 368 21.49 -2.30 16.55
N TYR A 369 21.71 -1.00 16.36
CA TYR A 369 22.93 -0.32 16.80
C TYR A 369 22.83 0.28 18.21
N GLY A 370 21.65 0.24 18.84
CA GLY A 370 21.46 0.70 20.22
C GLY A 370 21.12 -0.41 21.20
N ARG A 371 21.14 -1.67 20.76
CA ARG A 371 20.97 -2.87 21.58
C ARG A 371 22.32 -3.47 21.98
#